data_AF-A0A9D9DAU7-F1
#
_entry.id   AF-A0A9D9DAU7-F1
#
_cell.length_a   1.000
_cell.length_b   1.000
_cell.length_c   1.000
_cell.angle_alpha   90.00
_cell.angle_beta   90.00
_cell.angle_gamma   90.00
#
_symmetry.space_group_name_H-M   'P 1'
#
loop_
_entity.id
_entity.type
_entity.pdbx_description
1 polymer ?
#
loop_
_entity_poly.entity_id
_entity_poly.type
_entity_poly.pdbx_seq_one_letter_code
_entity_poly.pdbx_strand_id
1 'polypeptide(L)'
;MTDNVNGANGTDEIDALLAASTTTGAAESTLLQENAADEDEAPLVSFKDLGLADKVLQAVSDLGFESPTPIQEKAIPVMMAGRDMIGQAQTGTGKTAAFALPILSKLNPGEKAIKALVLEPTRELAIQVAEAFQSFAKHCEDFRVMPIYGGASYENQIRSLRHGVQVVVGTPGRLIDLIERGKLSLKDVSFMVIDEADEMLRMGFIDDVDWILSQLPKERQNALFSATMPDAIRRIAHNHLVDPEEVRIESRTTTATTVHQRYWVVSGVHKIDAMTRMLEVESYDAVLVFVRTKTDAEDVANKLMGRGMACAALHGDIPQRQREKIIERLKNGTLDIIIATDVAARGLDVDRITHVFNYDIPYDAETYVHRIGRTGRAGRTGEAILFVSPRERRALRQIERVTRQRIEPMRMPTVADVNKRRLENFRNQIMETIEQGGLEEYMEVISDLLSDDSIEPEILAAALAKMVQRGSNLLLDEEAEIAPRSFEEHRGGFRERRIPSAEPAPLRDFPD
;
A
#
# COMPACT_ATOMS: atom_id res chain seq x y z
N MET A 1 -5.08 78.45 -42.57
CA MET A 1 -3.79 78.92 -43.12
C MET A 1 -3.06 79.54 -41.96
N THR A 2 -2.15 78.86 -41.27
CA THR A 2 -0.93 78.16 -41.72
C THR A 2 -0.58 77.07 -40.68
N ASP A 3 -0.59 75.77 -40.98
CA ASP A 3 0.43 74.93 -41.62
C ASP A 3 1.63 74.48 -40.74
N ASN A 4 1.91 73.17 -40.84
CA ASN A 4 3.02 72.31 -40.35
C ASN A 4 2.79 71.54 -39.03
N VAL A 5 2.44 70.24 -38.97
CA VAL A 5 2.87 68.96 -39.62
C VAL A 5 3.74 68.09 -38.68
N ASN A 6 3.18 66.90 -38.40
CA ASN A 6 3.73 65.60 -37.99
C ASN A 6 4.08 65.27 -36.52
N GLY A 7 3.34 64.27 -36.00
CA GLY A 7 3.75 63.40 -34.89
C GLY A 7 2.56 62.90 -34.05
N ALA A 8 1.81 61.90 -34.53
CA ALA A 8 0.63 61.33 -33.87
C ALA A 8 0.84 59.84 -33.50
N ASN A 9 0.09 59.42 -32.47
CA ASN A 9 -0.27 58.06 -32.02
C ASN A 9 0.71 57.38 -31.04
N GLY A 10 0.30 56.88 -29.87
CA GLY A 10 -1.00 56.91 -29.21
C GLY A 10 -0.83 56.29 -27.82
N THR A 11 -1.08 57.08 -26.78
CA THR A 11 -1.07 56.66 -25.37
C THR A 11 -2.45 56.74 -24.73
N ASP A 12 -3.49 57.11 -25.49
CA ASP A 12 -4.82 57.44 -24.94
C ASP A 12 -5.89 56.36 -25.22
N GLU A 13 -5.51 55.19 -25.75
CA GLU A 13 -6.42 54.04 -25.96
C GLU A 13 -6.33 52.98 -24.83
N ILE A 14 -5.45 53.15 -23.85
CA ILE A 14 -5.27 52.17 -22.74
C ILE A 14 -6.03 52.59 -21.46
N ASP A 15 -6.19 53.89 -21.21
CA ASP A 15 -6.91 54.36 -20.00
C ASP A 15 -8.45 54.32 -20.14
N ALA A 16 -8.99 54.22 -21.37
CA ALA A 16 -10.43 54.12 -21.60
C ALA A 16 -10.99 52.69 -21.46
N LEU A 17 -10.15 51.64 -21.51
CA LEU A 17 -10.59 50.26 -21.33
C LEU A 17 -10.60 49.81 -19.85
N LEU A 18 -9.89 50.53 -18.98
CA LEU A 18 -9.77 50.22 -17.54
C LEU A 18 -10.89 50.83 -16.67
N ALA A 19 -11.71 51.74 -17.22
CA ALA A 19 -12.80 52.40 -16.47
C ALA A 19 -14.21 51.81 -16.70
N ALA A 20 -14.36 50.79 -17.55
CA ALA A 20 -15.66 50.17 -17.87
C ALA A 20 -15.88 48.76 -17.28
N SER A 21 -14.94 48.23 -16.49
CA SER A 21 -15.01 46.86 -15.95
C SER A 21 -15.17 46.77 -14.42
N THR A 22 -15.40 47.89 -13.73
CA THR A 22 -15.48 47.95 -12.26
C THR A 22 -16.88 48.22 -11.70
N THR A 23 -17.95 48.12 -12.51
CA THR A 23 -19.33 48.43 -12.07
C THR A 23 -20.35 47.34 -12.41
N THR A 24 -19.95 46.07 -12.35
CA THR A 24 -20.89 44.92 -12.47
C THR A 24 -20.57 43.80 -11.47
N GLY A 25 -19.95 44.12 -10.33
CA GLY A 25 -19.55 43.12 -9.32
C GLY A 25 -20.30 43.18 -7.99
N ALA A 26 -21.11 44.21 -7.73
CA ALA A 26 -21.73 44.42 -6.41
C ALA A 26 -23.23 44.10 -6.35
N ALA A 27 -23.92 43.94 -7.49
CA ALA A 27 -25.36 43.66 -7.53
C ALA A 27 -25.70 42.16 -7.75
N GLU A 28 -24.78 41.34 -8.30
CA GLU A 28 -24.96 39.88 -8.38
C GLU A 28 -24.57 39.14 -7.10
N SER A 29 -23.82 39.81 -6.20
CA SER A 29 -23.45 39.26 -4.88
C SER A 29 -24.60 39.27 -3.86
N THR A 30 -25.73 39.92 -4.15
CA THR A 30 -26.86 40.07 -3.20
C THR A 30 -28.10 39.26 -3.61
N LEU A 31 -28.05 38.54 -4.75
CA LEU A 31 -29.14 37.66 -5.22
C LEU A 31 -28.76 36.17 -5.26
N LEU A 32 -27.52 35.83 -4.86
CA LEU A 32 -27.04 34.45 -4.69
C LEU A 32 -26.92 34.04 -3.22
N GLN A 33 -27.47 34.86 -2.31
CA GLN A 33 -27.41 34.66 -0.86
C GLN A 33 -28.81 34.58 -0.25
N GLU A 34 -29.74 33.89 -0.93
CA GLU A 34 -31.08 33.60 -0.38
C GLU A 34 -31.63 32.20 -0.74
N ASN A 35 -30.85 31.33 -1.40
CA ASN A 35 -31.28 29.94 -1.72
C ASN A 35 -30.26 28.87 -1.29
N ALA A 36 -29.65 29.03 -0.10
CA ALA A 36 -28.80 28.01 0.52
C ALA A 36 -29.25 27.71 1.96
N ALA A 37 -30.57 27.62 2.16
CA ALA A 37 -31.16 27.00 3.34
C ALA A 37 -32.01 25.82 2.83
N ASP A 38 -31.84 24.69 3.49
CA ASP A 38 -32.48 23.37 3.23
C ASP A 38 -31.72 22.44 2.25
N GLU A 39 -30.44 22.19 2.53
CA GLU A 39 -29.95 20.80 2.46
C GLU A 39 -29.82 20.32 3.91
N ASP A 40 -30.60 19.30 4.28
CA ASP A 40 -30.59 18.66 5.59
C ASP A 40 -29.16 18.19 5.98
N GLU A 41 -28.39 19.03 6.66
CA GLU A 41 -27.23 18.57 7.44
C GLU A 41 -27.76 17.75 8.62
N ALA A 42 -27.87 16.44 8.41
CA ALA A 42 -28.10 15.50 9.49
C ALA A 42 -27.07 15.74 10.61
N PRO A 43 -27.48 15.74 11.90
CA PRO A 43 -26.57 16.03 13.00
C PRO A 43 -25.35 15.09 12.95
N LEU A 44 -24.15 15.66 13.01
CA LEU A 44 -22.88 14.92 13.04
C LEU A 44 -22.90 13.96 14.22
N VAL A 45 -22.97 12.66 13.94
CA VAL A 45 -23.01 11.60 14.95
C VAL A 45 -21.65 11.52 15.63
N SER A 46 -21.60 11.62 16.95
CA SER A 46 -20.36 11.47 17.72
C SER A 46 -20.22 10.04 18.27
N PHE A 47 -19.00 9.63 18.63
CA PHE A 47 -18.80 8.33 19.30
C PHE A 47 -19.61 8.16 20.58
N LYS A 48 -19.92 9.25 21.29
CA LYS A 48 -20.73 9.24 22.52
C LYS A 48 -22.18 8.82 22.25
N ASP A 49 -22.67 9.07 21.04
CA ASP A 49 -24.05 8.74 20.63
C ASP A 49 -24.20 7.25 20.27
N LEU A 50 -23.10 6.50 20.19
CA LEU A 50 -23.08 5.10 19.76
C LEU A 50 -23.25 4.09 20.91
N GLY A 51 -23.45 4.56 22.15
CA GLY A 51 -23.71 3.70 23.31
C GLY A 51 -22.49 2.92 23.83
N LEU A 52 -21.28 3.34 23.47
CA LEU A 52 -20.03 2.72 23.94
C LEU A 52 -19.78 2.97 25.43
N ALA A 53 -19.05 2.07 26.10
CA ALA A 53 -18.70 2.24 27.50
C ALA A 53 -17.72 3.40 27.72
N ASP A 54 -17.85 4.12 28.85
CA ASP A 54 -17.04 5.33 29.15
C ASP A 54 -15.52 5.08 29.03
N LYS A 55 -15.05 3.92 29.51
CA LYS A 55 -13.63 3.52 29.43
C LYS A 55 -13.13 3.39 27.98
N VAL A 56 -14.00 2.90 27.09
CA VAL A 56 -13.69 2.77 25.66
C VAL A 56 -13.74 4.15 24.99
N LEU A 57 -14.74 4.98 25.29
CA LEU A 57 -14.83 6.36 24.80
C LEU A 57 -13.60 7.20 25.17
N GLN A 58 -13.09 7.03 26.39
CA GLN A 58 -11.88 7.69 26.83
C GLN A 58 -10.66 7.25 26.01
N ALA A 59 -10.54 5.96 25.69
CA ALA A 59 -9.43 5.45 24.86
C ALA A 59 -9.52 5.96 23.42
N VAL A 60 -10.73 6.01 22.85
CA VAL A 60 -11.00 6.58 21.53
C VAL A 60 -10.57 8.05 21.47
N SER A 61 -10.91 8.84 22.49
CA SER A 61 -10.49 10.24 22.59
C SER A 61 -8.96 10.40 22.75
N ASP A 62 -8.31 9.57 23.56
CA ASP A 62 -6.85 9.60 23.75
C ASP A 62 -6.08 9.30 22.45
N LEU A 63 -6.68 8.49 21.56
CA LEU A 63 -6.12 8.12 20.27
C LEU A 63 -6.40 9.18 19.18
N GLY A 64 -7.13 10.26 19.51
CA GLY A 64 -7.42 11.36 18.58
C GLY A 64 -8.54 11.07 17.58
N PHE A 65 -9.44 10.12 17.88
CA PHE A 65 -10.61 9.86 17.06
C PHE A 65 -11.67 10.95 17.32
N GLU A 66 -11.94 11.79 16.33
CA GLU A 66 -12.87 12.91 16.44
C GLU A 66 -14.31 12.49 16.12
N SER A 67 -14.53 11.94 14.92
CA SER A 67 -15.83 11.49 14.43
C SER A 67 -15.78 10.05 13.91
N PRO A 68 -16.84 9.26 14.12
CA PRO A 68 -16.93 7.92 13.57
C PRO A 68 -16.96 7.93 12.03
N THR A 69 -16.34 6.94 11.41
CA THR A 69 -16.43 6.74 9.96
C THR A 69 -17.80 6.17 9.56
N PRO A 70 -18.22 6.24 8.28
CA PRO A 70 -19.53 5.72 7.88
C PRO A 70 -19.78 4.25 8.22
N ILE A 71 -18.72 3.41 8.20
CA ILE A 71 -18.85 2.01 8.63
C ILE A 71 -19.05 1.92 10.15
N GLN A 72 -18.36 2.76 10.94
CA GLN A 72 -18.46 2.78 12.39
C GLN A 72 -19.84 3.29 12.85
N GLU A 73 -20.33 4.38 12.27
CA GLU A 73 -21.65 4.95 12.54
C GLU A 73 -22.78 3.94 12.37
N LYS A 74 -22.69 3.10 11.33
CA LYS A 74 -23.74 2.12 11.01
C LYS A 74 -23.53 0.78 11.71
N ALA A 75 -22.30 0.30 11.83
CA ALA A 75 -22.02 -1.02 12.40
C ALA A 75 -22.06 -1.04 13.93
N ILE A 76 -21.54 -0.01 14.59
CA ILE A 76 -21.43 0.00 16.06
C ILE A 76 -22.82 -0.13 16.71
N PRO A 77 -23.86 0.62 16.31
CA PRO A 77 -25.20 0.46 16.90
C PRO A 77 -25.79 -0.94 16.70
N VAL A 78 -25.58 -1.55 15.52
CA VAL A 78 -26.04 -2.92 15.24
C VAL A 78 -25.36 -3.91 16.18
N MET A 79 -24.04 -3.78 16.36
CA MET A 79 -23.30 -4.65 17.27
C MET A 79 -23.68 -4.43 18.73
N MET A 80 -23.89 -3.17 19.15
CA MET A 80 -24.36 -2.83 20.48
C MET A 80 -25.76 -3.39 20.76
N ALA A 81 -26.63 -3.48 19.75
CA ALA A 81 -27.94 -4.13 19.86
C ALA A 81 -27.87 -5.68 19.96
N GLY A 82 -26.71 -6.29 19.75
CA GLY A 82 -26.52 -7.74 19.86
C GLY A 82 -26.97 -8.53 18.62
N ARG A 83 -27.18 -7.86 17.49
CA ARG A 83 -27.58 -8.50 16.22
C ARG A 83 -26.37 -8.97 15.42
N ASP A 84 -26.54 -10.06 14.68
CA ASP A 84 -25.54 -10.48 13.70
C ASP A 84 -25.46 -9.45 12.57
N MET A 85 -24.30 -9.37 11.91
CA MET A 85 -24.10 -8.39 10.85
C MET A 85 -23.18 -8.84 9.73
N ILE A 86 -23.43 -8.28 8.55
CA ILE A 86 -22.54 -8.31 7.40
C ILE A 86 -22.11 -6.87 7.10
N GLY A 87 -20.85 -6.55 7.36
CA GLY A 87 -20.23 -5.28 7.04
C GLY A 87 -19.52 -5.32 5.70
N GLN A 88 -20.12 -4.75 4.66
CA GLN A 88 -19.49 -4.61 3.35
C GLN A 88 -18.79 -3.25 3.21
N ALA A 89 -17.47 -3.23 3.39
CA ALA A 89 -16.65 -2.02 3.27
C ALA A 89 -15.20 -2.36 2.87
N GLN A 90 -14.54 -1.41 2.20
CA GLN A 90 -13.14 -1.52 1.79
C GLN A 90 -12.18 -1.46 2.99
N THR A 91 -10.94 -1.89 2.77
CA THR A 91 -9.85 -1.77 3.74
C THR A 91 -9.55 -0.31 4.07
N GLY A 92 -9.10 -0.02 5.29
CA GLY A 92 -8.80 1.34 5.73
C GLY A 92 -10.02 2.23 6.04
N THR A 93 -11.25 1.71 5.95
CA THR A 93 -12.48 2.46 6.30
C THR A 93 -12.77 2.51 7.80
N GLY A 94 -11.96 1.86 8.64
CA GLY A 94 -12.16 1.80 10.09
C GLY A 94 -12.97 0.60 10.60
N LYS A 95 -13.05 -0.49 9.81
CA LYS A 95 -13.72 -1.76 10.16
C LYS A 95 -13.27 -2.33 11.52
N THR A 96 -11.96 -2.28 11.79
CA THR A 96 -11.39 -2.79 13.06
C THR A 96 -12.01 -2.12 14.28
N ALA A 97 -12.11 -0.79 14.30
CA ALA A 97 -12.78 -0.08 15.39
C ALA A 97 -14.29 -0.36 15.41
N ALA A 98 -14.91 -0.52 14.23
CA ALA A 98 -16.34 -0.79 14.11
C ALA A 98 -16.78 -2.07 14.84
N PHE A 99 -15.92 -3.10 14.92
CA PHE A 99 -16.19 -4.29 15.73
C PHE A 99 -15.50 -4.31 17.10
N ALA A 100 -14.29 -3.75 17.22
CA ALA A 100 -13.53 -3.85 18.47
C ALA A 100 -14.15 -3.02 19.60
N LEU A 101 -14.61 -1.79 19.30
CA LEU A 101 -15.20 -0.89 20.28
C LEU A 101 -16.48 -1.45 20.94
N PRO A 102 -17.47 -1.96 20.18
CA PRO A 102 -18.66 -2.58 20.79
C PRO A 102 -18.35 -3.88 21.51
N ILE A 103 -17.40 -4.70 21.03
CA ILE A 103 -16.97 -5.91 21.75
C ILE A 103 -16.40 -5.51 23.11
N LEU A 104 -15.43 -4.59 23.14
CA LEU A 104 -14.81 -4.12 24.39
C LEU A 104 -15.82 -3.51 25.36
N SER A 105 -16.81 -2.77 24.84
CA SER A 105 -17.88 -2.16 25.66
C SER A 105 -18.80 -3.19 26.32
N LYS A 106 -18.90 -4.39 25.74
CA LYS A 106 -19.72 -5.50 26.25
C LYS A 106 -18.96 -6.54 27.07
N LEU A 107 -17.63 -6.46 27.11
CA LEU A 107 -16.84 -7.37 27.93
C LEU A 107 -16.97 -7.01 29.42
N ASN A 108 -17.26 -8.01 30.24
CA ASN A 108 -17.26 -7.84 31.69
C ASN A 108 -15.81 -7.83 32.23
N PRO A 109 -15.46 -6.86 33.07
CA PRO A 109 -14.19 -6.87 33.79
C PRO A 109 -14.04 -8.15 34.64
N GLY A 110 -12.82 -8.68 34.71
CA GLY A 110 -12.47 -9.83 35.57
C GLY A 110 -12.76 -11.21 34.98
N GLU A 111 -13.46 -11.32 33.84
CA GLU A 111 -13.58 -12.59 33.13
C GLU A 111 -12.23 -12.99 32.50
N LYS A 112 -11.79 -14.23 32.74
CA LYS A 112 -10.51 -14.77 32.22
C LYS A 112 -10.70 -15.77 31.07
N ALA A 113 -11.94 -15.99 30.66
CA ALA A 113 -12.30 -16.88 29.56
C ALA A 113 -12.32 -16.11 28.23
N ILE A 114 -12.13 -16.82 27.12
CA ILE A 114 -12.14 -16.23 25.78
C ILE A 114 -13.60 -15.93 25.42
N LYS A 115 -13.91 -14.64 25.27
CA LYS A 115 -15.24 -14.10 24.97
C LYS A 115 -15.39 -13.69 23.53
N ALA A 116 -14.31 -13.26 22.89
CA ALA A 116 -14.31 -12.90 21.48
C ALA A 116 -13.24 -13.68 20.71
N LEU A 117 -13.62 -14.18 19.54
CA LEU A 117 -12.72 -14.73 18.54
C LEU A 117 -12.81 -13.87 17.28
N VAL A 118 -11.66 -13.43 16.78
CA VAL A 118 -11.54 -12.68 15.51
C VAL A 118 -10.66 -13.48 14.56
N LEU A 119 -11.20 -13.84 13.40
CA LEU A 119 -10.46 -14.51 12.34
C LEU A 119 -9.88 -13.49 11.37
N GLU A 120 -8.58 -13.64 11.12
CA GLU A 120 -7.81 -12.81 10.21
C GLU A 120 -7.09 -13.70 9.17
N PRO A 121 -7.00 -13.29 7.89
CA PRO A 121 -6.39 -14.11 6.84
C PRO A 121 -4.87 -14.23 7.00
N THR A 122 -4.22 -13.22 7.58
CA THR A 122 -2.76 -13.20 7.74
C THR A 122 -2.34 -12.90 9.16
N ARG A 123 -1.10 -13.30 9.46
CA ARG A 123 -0.46 -13.06 10.74
C ARG A 123 -0.36 -11.57 11.06
N GLU A 124 -0.01 -10.76 10.06
CA GLU A 124 0.23 -9.33 10.22
C GLU A 124 -1.06 -8.62 10.63
N LEU A 125 -2.17 -8.98 9.98
CA LEU A 125 -3.50 -8.47 10.34
C LEU A 125 -3.91 -8.93 11.74
N ALA A 126 -3.65 -10.21 12.09
CA ALA A 126 -3.92 -10.69 13.45
C ALA A 126 -3.15 -9.91 14.54
N ILE A 127 -1.89 -9.53 14.28
CA ILE A 127 -1.11 -8.69 15.19
C ILE A 127 -1.70 -7.28 15.25
N GLN A 128 -1.98 -6.66 14.10
CA GLN A 128 -2.51 -5.30 14.02
C GLN A 128 -3.86 -5.16 14.73
N VAL A 129 -4.76 -6.11 14.50
CA VAL A 129 -6.07 -6.11 15.15
C VAL A 129 -5.93 -6.34 16.65
N ALA A 130 -5.02 -7.21 17.10
CA ALA A 130 -4.72 -7.37 18.52
C ALA A 130 -4.14 -6.09 19.15
N GLU A 131 -3.23 -5.39 18.47
CA GLU A 131 -2.70 -4.09 18.91
C GLU A 131 -3.78 -3.00 18.97
N ALA A 132 -4.71 -3.00 18.01
CA ALA A 132 -5.87 -2.11 18.02
C ALA A 132 -6.77 -2.39 19.23
N PHE A 133 -7.13 -3.65 19.50
CA PHE A 133 -7.85 -4.03 20.72
C PHE A 133 -7.13 -3.55 21.98
N GLN A 134 -5.81 -3.75 22.07
CA GLN A 134 -5.02 -3.33 23.22
C GLN A 134 -5.05 -1.80 23.41
N SER A 135 -5.03 -1.05 22.31
CA SER A 135 -5.08 0.41 22.32
C SER A 135 -6.46 0.93 22.74
N PHE A 136 -7.53 0.35 22.21
CA PHE A 136 -8.92 0.68 22.57
C PHE A 136 -9.28 0.25 24.00
N ALA A 137 -8.56 -0.73 24.55
CA ALA A 137 -8.76 -1.24 25.90
C ALA A 137 -7.83 -0.58 26.94
N LYS A 138 -7.13 0.52 26.61
CA LYS A 138 -6.17 1.19 27.50
C LYS A 138 -6.70 1.47 28.91
N HIS A 139 -7.99 1.80 29.03
CA HIS A 139 -8.65 2.09 30.31
C HIS A 139 -9.49 0.91 30.85
N CYS A 140 -9.45 -0.25 30.18
CA CYS A 140 -10.12 -1.47 30.60
C CYS A 140 -9.21 -2.28 31.53
N GLU A 141 -9.65 -2.44 32.78
CA GLU A 141 -8.90 -3.20 33.79
C GLU A 141 -8.84 -4.69 33.42
N ASP A 142 -7.67 -5.30 33.65
CA ASP A 142 -7.40 -6.72 33.43
C ASP A 142 -7.72 -7.26 32.02
N PHE A 143 -7.82 -6.40 31.01
CA PHE A 143 -8.03 -6.81 29.63
C PHE A 143 -6.80 -7.49 29.03
N ARG A 144 -7.01 -8.62 28.35
CA ARG A 144 -5.96 -9.32 27.61
C ARG A 144 -6.48 -9.78 26.26
N VAL A 145 -5.76 -9.36 25.23
CA VAL A 145 -5.91 -9.83 23.86
C VAL A 145 -4.67 -10.62 23.46
N MET A 146 -4.87 -11.66 22.65
CA MET A 146 -3.76 -12.49 22.20
C MET A 146 -3.86 -12.82 20.71
N PRO A 147 -2.84 -12.47 19.91
CA PRO A 147 -2.78 -12.90 18.54
C PRO A 147 -2.25 -14.35 18.41
N ILE A 148 -2.91 -15.18 17.61
CA ILE A 148 -2.63 -16.59 17.39
C ILE A 148 -2.40 -16.85 15.90
N TYR A 149 -1.16 -17.17 15.54
CA TYR A 149 -0.77 -17.36 14.14
C TYR A 149 0.40 -18.34 13.98
N GLY A 150 0.60 -18.81 12.74
CA GLY A 150 1.70 -19.69 12.34
C GLY A 150 3.09 -19.04 12.42
N GLY A 151 4.13 -19.86 12.49
CA GLY A 151 5.53 -19.38 12.51
C GLY A 151 6.03 -18.81 13.84
N ALA A 152 5.17 -18.71 14.87
CA ALA A 152 5.58 -18.42 16.25
C ALA A 152 5.60 -19.68 17.13
N SER A 153 6.39 -19.61 18.22
CA SER A 153 6.53 -20.69 19.21
C SER A 153 5.19 -21.08 19.81
N TYR A 154 4.87 -22.39 19.74
CA TYR A 154 3.72 -22.99 20.38
C TYR A 154 3.73 -22.77 21.88
N GLU A 155 4.87 -22.98 22.53
CA GLU A 155 4.98 -22.91 23.98
C GLU A 155 4.64 -21.53 24.51
N ASN A 156 5.07 -20.48 23.80
CA ASN A 156 4.74 -19.11 24.17
C ASN A 156 3.24 -18.85 24.04
N GLN A 157 2.63 -19.29 22.93
CA GLN A 157 1.20 -19.11 22.75
C GLN A 157 0.37 -19.87 23.80
N ILE A 158 0.69 -21.14 24.04
CA ILE A 158 0.03 -21.96 25.06
C ILE A 158 0.25 -21.36 26.45
N ARG A 159 1.45 -20.86 26.75
CA ARG A 159 1.74 -20.20 28.03
C ARG A 159 0.85 -18.96 28.21
N SER A 160 0.75 -18.08 27.22
CA SER A 160 -0.10 -16.89 27.29
C SER A 160 -1.58 -17.25 27.48
N LEU A 161 -2.10 -18.23 26.73
CA LEU A 161 -3.48 -18.72 26.90
C LEU A 161 -3.78 -19.20 28.33
N ARG A 162 -2.83 -19.88 28.98
CA ARG A 162 -3.00 -20.33 30.38
C ARG A 162 -3.12 -19.20 31.39
N HIS A 163 -2.64 -17.99 31.08
CA HIS A 163 -2.73 -16.84 32.00
C HIS A 163 -4.10 -16.13 31.93
N GLY A 164 -5.01 -16.61 31.09
CA GLY A 164 -6.32 -15.99 30.84
C GLY A 164 -6.24 -14.93 29.73
N VAL A 165 -7.15 -15.02 28.77
CA VAL A 165 -7.27 -14.14 27.61
C VAL A 165 -8.76 -13.97 27.32
N GLN A 166 -9.21 -12.73 27.09
CA GLN A 166 -10.60 -12.43 26.75
C GLN A 166 -10.85 -12.34 25.25
N VAL A 167 -9.86 -11.89 24.48
CA VAL A 167 -9.96 -11.76 23.03
C VAL A 167 -8.85 -12.53 22.36
N VAL A 168 -9.21 -13.43 21.45
CA VAL A 168 -8.26 -14.12 20.57
C VAL A 168 -8.43 -13.57 19.16
N VAL A 169 -7.33 -13.14 18.56
CA VAL A 169 -7.28 -12.74 17.14
C VAL A 169 -6.38 -13.73 16.44
N GLY A 170 -6.81 -14.42 15.38
CA GLY A 170 -5.95 -15.45 14.83
C GLY A 170 -6.22 -15.92 13.42
N THR A 171 -5.19 -16.56 12.85
CA THR A 171 -5.23 -17.15 11.52
C THR A 171 -5.80 -18.56 11.58
N PRO A 172 -6.63 -18.99 10.61
CA PRO A 172 -7.36 -20.26 10.66
C PRO A 172 -6.48 -21.47 10.99
N GLY A 173 -5.42 -21.73 10.23
CA GLY A 173 -4.60 -22.93 10.39
C GLY A 173 -3.97 -23.10 11.79
N ARG A 174 -3.52 -22.00 12.45
CA ARG A 174 -2.97 -22.10 13.82
C ARG A 174 -4.07 -22.27 14.87
N LEU A 175 -5.23 -21.65 14.67
CA LEU A 175 -6.37 -21.82 15.56
C LEU A 175 -6.85 -23.27 15.55
N ILE A 176 -7.03 -23.86 14.36
CA ILE A 176 -7.41 -25.27 14.20
C ILE A 176 -6.46 -26.17 14.99
N ASP A 177 -5.16 -26.05 14.76
CA ASP A 177 -4.18 -26.91 15.42
C ASP A 177 -4.15 -26.75 16.96
N LEU A 178 -4.39 -25.54 17.50
CA LEU A 178 -4.50 -25.36 18.96
C LEU A 178 -5.81 -25.90 19.53
N ILE A 179 -6.91 -25.85 18.77
CA ILE A 179 -8.22 -26.42 19.14
C ILE A 179 -8.12 -27.94 19.16
N GLU A 180 -7.60 -28.56 18.10
CA GLU A 180 -7.45 -30.02 17.98
C GLU A 180 -6.55 -30.60 19.08
N ARG A 181 -5.50 -29.88 19.48
CA ARG A 181 -4.61 -30.26 20.60
C ARG A 181 -5.22 -30.04 21.99
N GLY A 182 -6.45 -29.53 22.07
CA GLY A 182 -7.12 -29.18 23.32
C GLY A 182 -6.39 -28.09 24.11
N LYS A 183 -5.65 -27.20 23.44
CA LYS A 183 -4.91 -26.09 24.06
C LYS A 183 -5.65 -24.77 23.99
N LEU A 184 -6.65 -24.67 23.12
CA LEU A 184 -7.57 -23.55 23.00
C LEU A 184 -9.00 -24.04 23.23
N SER A 185 -9.72 -23.40 24.16
CA SER A 185 -11.15 -23.68 24.38
C SER A 185 -11.98 -22.48 23.96
N LEU A 186 -12.98 -22.73 23.13
CA LEU A 186 -13.87 -21.68 22.60
C LEU A 186 -15.29 -21.74 23.19
N LYS A 187 -15.49 -22.49 24.28
CA LYS A 187 -16.81 -22.76 24.86
C LYS A 187 -17.53 -21.53 25.40
N ASP A 188 -16.77 -20.50 25.77
CA ASP A 188 -17.29 -19.27 26.37
C ASP A 188 -17.32 -18.09 25.39
N VAL A 189 -17.06 -18.36 24.10
CA VAL A 189 -17.06 -17.33 23.06
C VAL A 189 -18.49 -16.85 22.81
N SER A 190 -18.71 -15.56 23.02
CA SER A 190 -19.97 -14.87 22.78
C SER A 190 -19.94 -13.96 21.55
N PHE A 191 -18.74 -13.61 21.07
CA PHE A 191 -18.53 -12.78 19.89
C PHE A 191 -17.61 -13.48 18.89
N MET A 192 -18.05 -13.56 17.64
CA MET A 192 -17.26 -14.12 16.55
C MET A 192 -17.17 -13.11 15.41
N VAL A 193 -15.96 -12.74 15.02
CA VAL A 193 -15.71 -11.82 13.91
C VAL A 193 -14.93 -12.55 12.82
N ILE A 194 -15.39 -12.45 11.58
CA ILE A 194 -14.69 -12.89 10.38
C ILE A 194 -14.28 -11.63 9.63
N ASP A 195 -13.02 -11.21 9.72
CA ASP A 195 -12.53 -10.04 8.98
C ASP A 195 -11.83 -10.46 7.67
N GLU A 196 -11.91 -9.59 6.66
CA GLU A 196 -11.37 -9.82 5.31
C GLU A 196 -11.78 -11.20 4.75
N ALA A 197 -13.07 -11.53 4.84
CA ALA A 197 -13.58 -12.87 4.51
C ALA A 197 -13.28 -13.29 3.07
N ASP A 198 -13.38 -12.36 2.11
CA ASP A 198 -12.99 -12.56 0.71
C ASP A 198 -11.50 -12.87 0.55
N GLU A 199 -10.64 -12.33 1.40
CA GLU A 199 -9.22 -12.68 1.42
C GLU A 199 -9.00 -14.10 1.94
N MET A 200 -9.68 -14.51 3.00
CA MET A 200 -9.63 -15.90 3.47
C MET A 200 -10.07 -16.88 2.38
N LEU A 201 -11.06 -16.52 1.58
CA LEU A 201 -11.46 -17.32 0.40
C LEU A 201 -10.35 -17.38 -0.65
N ARG A 202 -9.72 -16.25 -1.00
CA ARG A 202 -8.61 -16.20 -1.96
C ARG A 202 -7.42 -17.05 -1.52
N MET A 203 -7.19 -17.16 -0.21
CA MET A 203 -6.14 -17.99 0.38
C MET A 203 -6.52 -19.47 0.54
N GLY A 204 -7.76 -19.85 0.21
CA GLY A 204 -8.23 -21.23 0.31
C GLY A 204 -8.62 -21.66 1.73
N PHE A 205 -8.82 -20.72 2.65
CA PHE A 205 -9.18 -21.01 4.05
C PHE A 205 -10.69 -21.17 4.29
N ILE A 206 -11.52 -21.22 3.25
CA ILE A 206 -12.98 -21.17 3.44
C ILE A 206 -13.52 -22.38 4.23
N ASP A 207 -12.96 -23.56 3.99
CA ASP A 207 -13.34 -24.78 4.72
C ASP A 207 -12.80 -24.76 6.16
N ASP A 208 -11.60 -24.20 6.36
CA ASP A 208 -11.02 -23.97 7.68
C ASP A 208 -11.87 -23.01 8.53
N VAL A 209 -12.36 -21.93 7.92
CA VAL A 209 -13.26 -20.96 8.56
C VAL A 209 -14.58 -21.62 8.95
N ASP A 210 -15.20 -22.38 8.03
CA ASP A 210 -16.44 -23.12 8.28
C ASP A 210 -16.27 -24.11 9.46
N TRP A 211 -15.16 -24.83 9.47
CA TRP A 211 -14.82 -25.75 10.56
C TRP A 211 -14.66 -25.03 11.89
N ILE A 212 -13.93 -23.90 11.96
CA ILE A 212 -13.76 -23.14 13.21
C ILE A 212 -15.11 -22.68 13.74
N LEU A 213 -15.98 -22.14 12.87
CA LEU A 213 -17.32 -21.70 13.25
C LEU A 213 -18.18 -22.84 13.82
N SER A 214 -18.00 -24.06 13.32
CA SER A 214 -18.69 -25.26 13.84
C SER A 214 -18.26 -25.66 15.27
N GLN A 215 -17.08 -25.22 15.73
CA GLN A 215 -16.58 -25.49 17.08
C GLN A 215 -17.09 -24.49 18.12
N LEU A 216 -17.77 -23.43 17.69
CA LEU A 216 -18.26 -22.36 18.57
C LEU A 216 -19.63 -22.69 19.18
N PRO A 217 -19.97 -22.09 20.35
CA PRO A 217 -21.30 -22.17 20.94
C PRO A 217 -22.38 -21.69 19.97
N LYS A 218 -23.56 -22.30 19.99
CA LYS A 218 -24.68 -21.91 19.12
C LYS A 218 -25.18 -20.49 19.41
N GLU A 219 -25.21 -20.11 20.69
CA GLU A 219 -25.61 -18.79 21.13
C GLU A 219 -24.36 -17.90 21.18
N ARG A 220 -24.22 -17.06 20.16
CA ARG A 220 -23.15 -16.07 20.00
C ARG A 220 -23.60 -15.01 19.01
N GLN A 221 -22.99 -13.84 19.07
CA GLN A 221 -23.13 -12.80 18.06
C GLN A 221 -22.02 -12.96 17.01
N ASN A 222 -22.38 -12.95 15.73
CA ASN A 222 -21.46 -13.06 14.61
C ASN A 222 -21.40 -11.74 13.80
N ALA A 223 -20.20 -11.33 13.42
CA ALA A 223 -19.99 -10.23 12.48
C ALA A 223 -19.06 -10.69 11.35
N LEU A 224 -19.50 -10.51 10.10
CA LEU A 224 -18.70 -10.81 8.92
C LEU A 224 -18.36 -9.50 8.20
N PHE A 225 -17.07 -9.23 8.04
CA PHE A 225 -16.55 -8.09 7.28
C PHE A 225 -15.86 -8.56 6.00
N SER A 226 -16.22 -7.95 4.88
CA SER A 226 -15.66 -8.30 3.58
C SER A 226 -15.80 -7.13 2.60
N ALA A 227 -14.85 -6.95 1.68
CA ALA A 227 -15.03 -5.95 0.61
C ALA A 227 -16.01 -6.48 -0.44
N THR A 228 -15.97 -7.79 -0.71
CA THR A 228 -16.78 -8.49 -1.71
C THR A 228 -17.59 -9.63 -1.09
N MET A 229 -18.69 -10.01 -1.76
CA MET A 229 -19.53 -11.13 -1.33
C MET A 229 -19.71 -12.18 -2.44
N PRO A 230 -18.65 -12.96 -2.77
CA PRO A 230 -18.78 -14.15 -3.62
C PRO A 230 -19.69 -15.22 -3.00
N ASP A 231 -20.19 -16.15 -3.81
CA ASP A 231 -21.14 -17.18 -3.37
C ASP A 231 -20.63 -18.01 -2.19
N ALA A 232 -19.31 -18.29 -2.13
CA ALA A 232 -18.71 -19.01 -1.01
C ALA A 232 -18.83 -18.24 0.31
N ILE A 233 -18.64 -16.92 0.30
CA ILE A 233 -18.81 -16.07 1.49
C ILE A 233 -20.29 -15.93 1.85
N ARG A 234 -21.17 -15.79 0.85
CA ARG A 234 -22.64 -15.77 1.08
C ARG A 234 -23.11 -17.06 1.75
N ARG A 235 -22.55 -18.21 1.36
CA ARG A 235 -22.85 -19.51 1.98
C ARG A 235 -22.41 -19.55 3.45
N ILE A 236 -21.20 -19.08 3.77
CA ILE A 236 -20.76 -18.97 5.17
C ILE A 236 -21.72 -18.08 5.96
N ALA A 237 -22.07 -16.91 5.42
CA ALA A 237 -23.00 -16.00 6.06
C ALA A 237 -24.36 -16.67 6.33
N HIS A 238 -24.96 -17.28 5.32
CA HIS A 238 -26.24 -17.98 5.43
C HIS A 238 -26.23 -19.13 6.44
N ASN A 239 -25.11 -19.86 6.56
CA ASN A 239 -25.03 -21.04 7.41
C ASN A 239 -24.76 -20.71 8.88
N HIS A 240 -24.09 -19.59 9.17
CA HIS A 240 -23.58 -19.30 10.52
C HIS A 240 -24.16 -18.03 11.15
N LEU A 241 -24.69 -17.09 10.37
CA LEU A 241 -25.29 -15.86 10.89
C LEU A 241 -26.81 -16.02 11.00
N VAL A 242 -27.41 -15.39 12.01
CA VAL A 242 -28.86 -15.41 12.28
C VAL A 242 -29.46 -14.04 12.01
N ASP A 243 -30.30 -13.94 10.97
CA ASP A 243 -30.97 -12.70 10.54
C ASP A 243 -30.03 -11.47 10.52
N PRO A 244 -28.91 -11.54 9.76
CA PRO A 244 -27.87 -10.53 9.86
C PRO A 244 -28.28 -9.21 9.22
N GLU A 245 -27.99 -8.12 9.91
CA GLU A 245 -28.13 -6.77 9.36
C GLU A 245 -27.01 -6.49 8.36
N GLU A 246 -27.38 -6.08 7.14
CA GLU A 246 -26.41 -5.77 6.09
C GLU A 246 -26.04 -4.27 6.11
N VAL A 247 -24.81 -3.99 6.56
CA VAL A 247 -24.24 -2.64 6.53
C VAL A 247 -23.35 -2.51 5.31
N ARG A 248 -23.85 -1.84 4.27
CA ARG A 248 -23.08 -1.58 3.05
C ARG A 248 -22.61 -0.12 3.02
N ILE A 249 -21.30 0.07 2.93
CA ILE A 249 -20.72 1.38 2.65
C ILE A 249 -20.38 1.42 1.18
N GLU A 250 -21.08 2.29 0.46
CA GLU A 250 -20.75 2.55 -0.93
C GLU A 250 -19.32 3.08 -1.00
N SER A 251 -18.47 2.37 -1.72
CA SER A 251 -17.15 2.87 -2.06
C SER A 251 -17.33 4.08 -2.98
N ARG A 252 -17.34 5.28 -2.40
CA ARG A 252 -16.65 6.37 -3.09
C ARG A 252 -15.19 5.89 -3.12
N THR A 253 -14.66 5.67 -4.32
CA THR A 253 -13.26 5.29 -4.56
C THR A 253 -12.35 6.44 -4.14
N THR A 254 -12.30 6.74 -2.84
CA THR A 254 -11.62 7.92 -2.31
C THR A 254 -10.13 7.65 -2.07
N THR A 255 -9.72 6.39 -1.91
CA THR A 255 -8.31 6.03 -1.66
C THR A 255 -7.37 6.38 -2.82
N ALA A 256 -7.92 6.59 -4.02
CA ALA A 256 -7.13 6.80 -5.23
C ALA A 256 -7.11 8.28 -5.67
N THR A 257 -7.58 9.23 -4.86
CA THR A 257 -7.45 10.66 -5.20
C THR A 257 -6.09 11.23 -4.80
N THR A 258 -5.43 10.69 -3.79
CA THR A 258 -4.09 11.14 -3.34
C THR A 258 -2.94 10.38 -3.99
N VAL A 259 -3.22 9.26 -4.66
CA VAL A 259 -2.20 8.45 -5.34
C VAL A 259 -2.18 8.78 -6.82
N HIS A 260 -1.09 9.38 -7.28
CA HIS A 260 -0.83 9.60 -8.69
C HIS A 260 -0.41 8.28 -9.34
N GLN A 261 -1.14 7.89 -10.39
CA GLN A 261 -1.05 6.56 -10.98
C GLN A 261 -0.53 6.65 -12.41
N ARG A 262 0.61 6.02 -12.64
CA ARG A 262 1.30 5.97 -13.93
C ARG A 262 1.51 4.53 -14.37
N TYR A 263 1.52 4.28 -15.69
CA TYR A 263 1.93 2.99 -16.24
C TYR A 263 2.99 3.14 -17.32
N TRP A 264 3.91 2.19 -17.35
CA TRP A 264 4.91 2.07 -18.40
C TRP A 264 4.68 0.78 -19.19
N VAL A 265 4.66 0.88 -20.51
CA VAL A 265 4.58 -0.29 -21.39
C VAL A 265 5.97 -0.89 -21.52
N VAL A 266 6.12 -2.14 -21.12
CA VAL A 266 7.39 -2.86 -21.20
C VAL A 266 7.72 -3.13 -22.66
N SER A 267 8.66 -2.37 -23.21
CA SER A 267 9.14 -2.51 -24.59
C SER A 267 10.61 -2.10 -24.71
N GLY A 268 11.41 -2.86 -25.45
CA GLY A 268 12.81 -2.53 -25.79
C GLY A 268 13.83 -2.65 -24.65
N VAL A 269 13.40 -2.45 -23.40
CA VAL A 269 14.25 -2.46 -22.19
C VAL A 269 13.72 -3.50 -21.19
N HIS A 270 14.63 -4.20 -20.51
CA HIS A 270 14.25 -5.12 -19.44
C HIS A 270 13.69 -4.36 -18.23
N LYS A 271 12.65 -4.92 -17.60
CA LYS A 271 11.95 -4.30 -16.46
C LYS A 271 12.90 -3.83 -15.33
N ILE A 272 13.93 -4.60 -15.02
CA ILE A 272 14.90 -4.26 -13.97
C ILE A 272 15.70 -3.00 -14.29
N ASP A 273 16.11 -2.83 -15.55
CA ASP A 273 16.90 -1.67 -15.98
C ASP A 273 16.01 -0.43 -16.06
N ALA A 274 14.77 -0.59 -16.53
CA ALA A 274 13.76 0.46 -16.52
C ALA A 274 13.44 0.92 -15.08
N MET A 275 13.23 -0.01 -14.15
CA MET A 275 12.96 0.30 -12.74
C MET A 275 14.15 1.01 -12.09
N THR A 276 15.37 0.53 -12.32
CA THR A 276 16.59 1.18 -11.81
C THR A 276 16.64 2.63 -12.27
N ARG A 277 16.39 2.88 -13.57
CA ARG A 277 16.42 4.24 -14.12
C ARG A 277 15.31 5.13 -13.57
N MET A 278 14.11 4.59 -13.38
CA MET A 278 13.02 5.32 -12.73
C MET A 278 13.40 5.69 -11.29
N LEU A 279 13.94 4.75 -10.52
CA LEU A 279 14.41 5.01 -9.16
C LEU A 279 15.53 6.08 -9.11
N GLU A 280 16.37 6.22 -10.13
CA GLU A 280 17.37 7.29 -10.16
C GLU A 280 16.77 8.69 -10.35
N VAL A 281 15.60 8.80 -10.99
CA VAL A 281 14.97 10.08 -11.31
C VAL A 281 13.92 10.49 -10.29
N GLU A 282 13.14 9.53 -9.81
CA GLU A 282 12.06 9.75 -8.85
C GLU A 282 12.60 10.11 -7.46
N SER A 283 12.00 11.11 -6.82
CA SER A 283 12.33 11.48 -5.43
C SER A 283 11.49 10.65 -4.48
N TYR A 284 12.07 9.60 -3.90
CA TYR A 284 11.37 8.71 -2.97
C TYR A 284 12.01 8.68 -1.58
N ASP A 285 11.20 8.36 -0.59
CA ASP A 285 11.67 8.06 0.78
C ASP A 285 11.76 6.54 0.99
N ALA A 286 10.63 5.83 0.92
CA ALA A 286 10.61 4.37 0.80
C ALA A 286 9.76 3.87 -0.38
N VAL A 287 10.15 2.72 -0.93
CA VAL A 287 9.56 2.07 -2.11
C VAL A 287 9.10 0.67 -1.78
N LEU A 288 7.88 0.32 -2.20
CA LEU A 288 7.37 -1.04 -2.17
C LEU A 288 7.17 -1.57 -3.60
N VAL A 289 7.88 -2.64 -3.94
CA VAL A 289 7.85 -3.28 -5.25
C VAL A 289 7.06 -4.59 -5.16
N PHE A 290 5.98 -4.71 -5.90
CA PHE A 290 5.18 -5.94 -5.98
C PHE A 290 5.59 -6.82 -7.16
N VAL A 291 5.93 -8.06 -6.85
CA VAL A 291 6.25 -9.12 -7.81
C VAL A 291 5.32 -10.32 -7.62
N ARG A 292 5.27 -11.18 -8.64
CA ARG A 292 4.36 -12.33 -8.64
C ARG A 292 4.85 -13.50 -7.79
N THR A 293 6.14 -13.83 -7.86
CA THR A 293 6.69 -15.03 -7.21
C THR A 293 7.77 -14.69 -6.18
N LYS A 294 8.00 -15.62 -5.25
CA LYS A 294 9.10 -15.50 -4.27
C LYS A 294 10.47 -15.47 -4.94
N THR A 295 10.64 -16.23 -6.03
CA THR A 295 11.88 -16.25 -6.81
C THR A 295 12.12 -14.90 -7.49
N ASP A 296 11.07 -14.29 -8.06
CA ASP A 296 11.17 -12.94 -8.61
C ASP A 296 11.54 -11.91 -7.52
N ALA A 297 11.04 -12.09 -6.29
CA ALA A 297 11.35 -11.19 -5.19
C ALA A 297 12.84 -11.21 -4.84
N GLU A 298 13.41 -12.42 -4.71
CA GLU A 298 14.84 -12.61 -4.46
C GLU A 298 15.69 -12.11 -5.64
N ASP A 299 15.31 -12.46 -6.88
CA ASP A 299 16.06 -12.09 -8.08
C ASP A 299 16.12 -10.57 -8.30
N VAL A 300 14.98 -9.89 -8.13
CA VAL A 300 14.91 -8.43 -8.26
C VAL A 300 15.69 -7.76 -7.13
N ALA A 301 15.54 -8.22 -5.88
CA ALA A 301 16.30 -7.70 -4.75
C ALA A 301 17.82 -7.86 -4.96
N ASN A 302 18.28 -9.03 -5.38
CA ASN A 302 19.71 -9.28 -5.64
C ASN A 302 20.27 -8.37 -6.74
N LYS A 303 19.50 -8.16 -7.81
CA LYS A 303 19.90 -7.28 -8.93
C LYS A 303 19.96 -5.81 -8.51
N LEU A 304 19.06 -5.35 -7.64
CA LEU A 304 19.07 -3.98 -7.12
C LEU A 304 20.19 -3.78 -6.08
N MET A 305 20.42 -4.75 -5.18
CA MET A 305 21.56 -4.71 -4.25
C MET A 305 22.89 -4.66 -5.00
N GLY A 306 23.03 -5.44 -6.09
CA GLY A 306 24.22 -5.40 -6.96
C GLY A 306 24.44 -4.05 -7.66
N ARG A 307 23.42 -3.18 -7.70
CA ARG A 307 23.48 -1.80 -8.20
C ARG A 307 23.64 -0.77 -7.07
N GLY A 308 23.89 -1.22 -5.83
CA GLY A 308 24.14 -0.36 -4.67
C GLY A 308 22.88 0.14 -3.96
N MET A 309 21.69 -0.35 -4.30
CA MET A 309 20.44 0.07 -3.65
C MET A 309 20.19 -0.70 -2.33
N ALA A 310 19.78 0.02 -1.30
CA ALA A 310 19.43 -0.56 0.00
C ALA A 310 18.06 -1.24 -0.06
N CYS A 311 18.04 -2.50 -0.49
CA CYS A 311 16.80 -3.25 -0.70
C CYS A 311 16.80 -4.66 -0.10
N ALA A 312 15.62 -5.21 0.16
CA ALA A 312 15.45 -6.59 0.62
C ALA A 312 14.18 -7.22 0.03
N ALA A 313 14.22 -8.55 -0.15
CA ALA A 313 13.04 -9.33 -0.52
C ALA A 313 12.14 -9.58 0.71
N LEU A 314 10.83 -9.70 0.48
CA LEU A 314 9.80 -10.01 1.48
C LEU A 314 8.79 -11.00 0.90
N HIS A 315 8.88 -12.27 1.29
CA HIS A 315 7.98 -13.34 0.81
C HIS A 315 7.67 -14.36 1.92
N GLY A 316 6.74 -15.29 1.65
CA GLY A 316 6.23 -16.24 2.64
C GLY A 316 7.25 -17.21 3.24
N ASP A 317 8.35 -17.48 2.54
CA ASP A 317 9.43 -18.36 3.05
C ASP A 317 10.36 -17.65 4.03
N ILE A 318 10.30 -16.31 4.13
CA ILE A 318 11.16 -15.56 5.05
C ILE A 318 10.72 -15.86 6.49
N PRO A 319 11.63 -16.35 7.36
CA PRO A 319 11.32 -16.56 8.76
C PRO A 319 10.85 -15.26 9.42
N GLN A 320 9.84 -15.35 10.27
CA GLN A 320 9.23 -14.15 10.83
C GLN A 320 10.23 -13.18 11.47
N ARG A 321 11.15 -13.66 12.32
CA ARG A 321 12.10 -12.77 13.01
C ARG A 321 12.88 -11.92 12.01
N GLN A 322 13.17 -12.48 10.85
CA GLN A 322 13.80 -11.77 9.74
C GLN A 322 12.83 -10.81 9.05
N ARG A 323 11.56 -11.20 8.86
CA ARG A 323 10.48 -10.34 8.37
C ARG A 323 10.32 -9.08 9.21
N GLU A 324 10.18 -9.23 10.53
CA GLU A 324 10.06 -8.13 11.50
C GLU A 324 11.27 -7.19 11.42
N LYS A 325 12.48 -7.75 11.36
CA LYS A 325 13.72 -6.98 11.19
C LYS A 325 13.78 -6.22 9.86
N ILE A 326 13.31 -6.81 8.76
CA ILE A 326 13.26 -6.12 7.45
C ILE A 326 12.29 -4.94 7.50
N ILE A 327 11.12 -5.13 8.09
CA ILE A 327 10.10 -4.08 8.24
C ILE A 327 10.61 -2.96 9.15
N GLU A 328 11.24 -3.30 10.28
CA GLU A 328 11.85 -2.33 11.20
C GLU A 328 12.94 -1.52 10.51
N ARG A 329 13.77 -2.16 9.69
CA ARG A 329 14.80 -1.49 8.88
C ARG A 329 14.22 -0.55 7.83
N LEU A 330 13.06 -0.88 7.25
CA LEU A 330 12.36 0.04 6.36
C LEU A 330 11.81 1.24 7.13
N LYS A 331 11.20 1.00 8.31
CA LYS A 331 10.63 2.05 9.17
C LYS A 331 11.69 3.04 9.65
N ASN A 332 12.90 2.57 9.96
CA ASN A 332 13.95 3.40 10.56
C ASN A 332 14.95 4.05 9.58
N GLY A 333 14.76 3.90 8.26
CA GLY A 333 15.67 4.52 7.28
C GLY A 333 16.83 3.66 6.79
N THR A 334 17.10 2.50 7.39
CA THR A 334 18.26 1.67 7.02
C THR A 334 18.03 0.77 5.79
N LEU A 335 16.79 0.72 5.31
CA LEU A 335 16.37 0.07 4.09
C LEU A 335 15.40 1.01 3.38
N ASP A 336 15.52 1.16 2.06
CA ASP A 336 14.68 2.08 1.29
C ASP A 336 13.69 1.34 0.41
N ILE A 337 14.02 0.11 -0.02
CA ILE A 337 13.21 -0.63 -0.99
C ILE A 337 12.89 -2.02 -0.46
N ILE A 338 11.60 -2.39 -0.46
CA ILE A 338 11.15 -3.77 -0.24
C ILE A 338 10.59 -4.34 -1.54
N ILE A 339 11.04 -5.54 -1.91
CA ILE A 339 10.46 -6.32 -3.01
C ILE A 339 9.61 -7.43 -2.42
N ALA A 340 8.29 -7.36 -2.60
CA ALA A 340 7.35 -8.24 -1.93
C ALA A 340 6.40 -8.97 -2.87
N THR A 341 5.95 -10.16 -2.45
CA THR A 341 4.74 -10.78 -2.99
C THR A 341 3.50 -10.23 -2.29
N ASP A 342 2.32 -10.36 -2.91
CA ASP A 342 1.05 -9.88 -2.35
C ASP A 342 0.82 -10.36 -0.91
N VAL A 343 1.03 -11.66 -0.66
CA VAL A 343 0.84 -12.26 0.66
C VAL A 343 1.77 -11.64 1.71
N ALA A 344 2.98 -11.28 1.31
CA ALA A 344 4.01 -10.78 2.23
C ALA A 344 3.99 -9.27 2.43
N ALA A 345 3.26 -8.52 1.60
CA ALA A 345 3.04 -7.09 1.80
C ALA A 345 1.67 -6.77 2.42
N ARG A 346 0.80 -7.77 2.62
CA ARG A 346 -0.44 -7.60 3.39
C ARG A 346 -0.15 -7.24 4.83
N GLY A 347 -0.96 -6.34 5.38
CA GLY A 347 -0.74 -5.77 6.71
C GLY A 347 0.55 -4.96 6.85
N LEU A 348 1.32 -4.70 5.78
CA LEU A 348 2.46 -3.80 5.87
C LEU A 348 1.94 -2.37 6.12
N ASP A 349 2.23 -1.85 7.31
CA ASP A 349 1.89 -0.50 7.75
C ASP A 349 3.17 0.29 8.02
N VAL A 350 3.57 1.03 7.00
CA VAL A 350 4.78 1.85 6.99
C VAL A 350 4.44 3.15 6.29
N ASP A 351 4.31 4.21 7.07
CA ASP A 351 3.98 5.55 6.56
C ASP A 351 5.03 6.07 5.58
N ARG A 352 6.29 5.68 5.73
CA ARG A 352 7.42 6.11 4.88
C ARG A 352 7.27 5.76 3.38
N ILE A 353 6.36 4.85 3.02
CA ILE A 353 6.20 4.39 1.64
C ILE A 353 5.58 5.49 0.78
N THR A 354 6.42 6.11 -0.05
CA THR A 354 6.04 7.17 -0.99
C THR A 354 5.76 6.62 -2.39
N HIS A 355 6.36 5.47 -2.73
CA HIS A 355 6.28 4.89 -4.06
C HIS A 355 5.89 3.42 -4.00
N VAL A 356 4.97 3.03 -4.89
CA VAL A 356 4.58 1.64 -5.12
C VAL A 356 4.87 1.29 -6.57
N PHE A 357 5.75 0.31 -6.79
CA PHE A 357 5.99 -0.27 -8.10
C PHE A 357 5.23 -1.59 -8.24
N ASN A 358 4.33 -1.67 -9.20
CA ASN A 358 3.77 -2.93 -9.64
C ASN A 358 4.67 -3.50 -10.75
N TYR A 359 5.76 -4.15 -10.35
CA TYR A 359 6.72 -4.76 -11.28
C TYR A 359 6.06 -5.82 -12.15
N ASP A 360 5.13 -6.58 -11.56
CA ASP A 360 4.19 -7.43 -12.28
C ASP A 360 2.76 -6.92 -12.10
N ILE A 361 2.00 -6.85 -13.20
CA ILE A 361 0.58 -6.48 -13.15
C ILE A 361 -0.19 -7.49 -12.27
N PRO A 362 -1.06 -7.02 -11.36
CA PRO A 362 -1.90 -7.90 -10.56
C PRO A 362 -2.93 -8.63 -11.46
N TYR A 363 -3.44 -9.75 -10.95
CA TYR A 363 -4.41 -10.58 -11.68
C TYR A 363 -5.80 -9.94 -11.77
N ASP A 364 -6.13 -9.07 -10.81
CA ASP A 364 -7.41 -8.42 -10.69
C ASP A 364 -7.25 -6.97 -10.17
N ALA A 365 -8.34 -6.19 -10.29
CA ALA A 365 -8.34 -4.78 -9.95
C ALA A 365 -8.39 -4.50 -8.44
N GLU A 366 -8.90 -5.41 -7.64
CA GLU A 366 -8.98 -5.25 -6.18
C GLU A 366 -7.58 -5.37 -5.57
N THR A 367 -6.82 -6.37 -6.03
CA THR A 367 -5.40 -6.51 -5.70
C THR A 367 -4.63 -5.24 -6.07
N TYR A 368 -4.89 -4.64 -7.24
CA TYR A 368 -4.26 -3.37 -7.61
C TYR A 368 -4.53 -2.25 -6.59
N VAL A 369 -5.80 -2.07 -6.19
CA VAL A 369 -6.19 -1.07 -5.19
C VAL A 369 -5.48 -1.32 -3.85
N HIS A 370 -5.39 -2.57 -3.41
CA HIS A 370 -4.68 -2.94 -2.17
C HIS A 370 -3.17 -2.70 -2.22
N ARG A 371 -2.56 -2.85 -3.40
CA ARG A 371 -1.14 -2.56 -3.62
C ARG A 371 -0.86 -1.07 -3.56
N ILE A 372 -1.62 -0.26 -4.30
CA ILE A 372 -1.40 1.20 -4.32
C ILE A 372 -1.79 1.87 -3.01
N GLY A 373 -2.74 1.29 -2.25
CA GLY A 373 -3.07 1.72 -0.88
C GLY A 373 -1.96 1.51 0.17
N ARG A 374 -0.77 1.06 -0.26
CA ARG A 374 0.45 1.04 0.57
C ARG A 374 1.18 2.38 0.57
N THR A 375 0.83 3.29 -0.32
CA THR A 375 1.28 4.69 -0.31
C THR A 375 0.09 5.64 -0.17
N GLY A 376 0.35 6.95 -0.10
CA GLY A 376 -0.68 7.99 0.00
C GLY A 376 -1.48 7.97 1.31
N ARG A 377 -0.89 7.45 2.41
CA ARG A 377 -1.53 7.32 3.73
C ARG A 377 -1.50 8.63 4.52
N ALA A 378 -2.47 8.80 5.42
CA ALA A 378 -2.62 9.97 6.30
C ALA A 378 -2.64 11.31 5.53
N GLY A 379 -3.34 11.36 4.39
CA GLY A 379 -3.52 12.58 3.59
C GLY A 379 -2.30 12.97 2.73
N ARG A 380 -1.20 12.21 2.76
CA ARG A 380 -0.04 12.46 1.91
C ARG A 380 -0.28 12.00 0.47
N THR A 381 0.45 12.57 -0.46
CA THR A 381 0.49 12.10 -1.84
C THR A 381 1.37 10.86 -1.98
N GLY A 382 1.01 9.97 -2.90
CA GLY A 382 1.79 8.77 -3.21
C GLY A 382 1.92 8.56 -4.71
N GLU A 383 2.97 7.86 -5.13
CA GLU A 383 3.21 7.51 -6.54
C GLU A 383 3.03 6.01 -6.75
N ALA A 384 2.25 5.63 -7.76
CA ALA A 384 2.06 4.24 -8.16
C ALA A 384 2.46 4.05 -9.63
N ILE A 385 3.50 3.24 -9.86
CA ILE A 385 4.02 2.95 -11.20
C ILE A 385 3.71 1.50 -11.56
N LEU A 386 2.98 1.29 -12.65
CA LEU A 386 2.56 -0.03 -13.13
C LEU A 386 3.31 -0.45 -14.40
N PHE A 387 3.97 -1.61 -14.37
CA PHE A 387 4.59 -2.19 -15.57
C PHE A 387 3.59 -3.07 -16.32
N VAL A 388 3.40 -2.78 -17.60
CA VAL A 388 2.41 -3.46 -18.45
C VAL A 388 3.09 -4.02 -19.68
N SER A 389 3.12 -5.35 -19.85
CA SER A 389 3.54 -5.91 -21.14
C SER A 389 2.49 -5.67 -22.24
N PRO A 390 2.85 -5.70 -23.53
CA PRO A 390 1.88 -5.53 -24.62
C PRO A 390 0.67 -6.49 -24.56
N ARG A 391 0.89 -7.72 -24.04
CA ARG A 391 -0.17 -8.74 -23.87
C ARG A 391 -1.10 -8.45 -22.69
N GLU A 392 -0.67 -7.64 -21.73
CA GLU A 392 -1.40 -7.32 -20.50
C GLU A 392 -2.28 -6.05 -20.61
N ARG A 393 -2.35 -5.42 -21.79
CA ARG A 393 -3.22 -4.24 -22.04
C ARG A 393 -4.71 -4.47 -21.73
N ARG A 394 -5.18 -5.72 -21.75
CA ARG A 394 -6.56 -6.04 -21.35
C ARG A 394 -6.73 -5.96 -19.83
N ALA A 395 -5.75 -6.42 -19.06
CA ALA A 395 -5.78 -6.33 -17.60
C ALA A 395 -5.69 -4.86 -17.14
N LEU A 396 -4.85 -4.03 -17.79
CA LEU A 396 -4.83 -2.59 -17.55
C LEU A 396 -6.22 -1.95 -17.68
N ARG A 397 -6.91 -2.19 -18.81
CA ARG A 397 -8.27 -1.68 -19.06
C ARG A 397 -9.29 -2.18 -18.03
N GLN A 398 -9.12 -3.39 -17.52
CA GLN A 398 -9.99 -3.92 -16.46
C GLN A 398 -9.77 -3.19 -15.14
N ILE A 399 -8.51 -2.89 -14.79
CA ILE A 399 -8.15 -2.09 -13.62
C ILE A 399 -8.76 -0.69 -13.71
N GLU A 400 -8.57 0.01 -14.83
CA GLU A 400 -9.13 1.37 -15.04
C GLU A 400 -10.66 1.37 -14.94
N ARG A 401 -11.33 0.35 -15.48
CA ARG A 401 -12.79 0.25 -15.43
C ARG A 401 -13.32 0.06 -14.02
N VAL A 402 -12.64 -0.75 -13.20
CA VAL A 402 -13.07 -1.03 -11.82
C VAL A 402 -12.75 0.13 -10.89
N THR A 403 -11.57 0.73 -11.03
CA THR A 403 -11.14 1.90 -10.26
C THR A 403 -11.87 3.18 -10.67
N ARG A 404 -12.47 3.19 -11.87
CA ARG A 404 -13.08 4.37 -12.52
C ARG A 404 -12.09 5.51 -12.71
N GLN A 405 -10.81 5.20 -12.79
CA GLN A 405 -9.73 6.15 -12.98
C GLN A 405 -8.85 5.69 -14.14
N ARG A 406 -8.39 6.64 -14.94
CA ARG A 406 -7.38 6.35 -15.96
C ARG A 406 -6.02 6.36 -15.32
N ILE A 407 -5.18 5.42 -15.71
CA ILE A 407 -3.79 5.38 -15.28
C ILE A 407 -2.98 6.10 -16.37
N GLU A 408 -2.17 7.09 -15.99
CA GLU A 408 -1.49 7.94 -16.95
C GLU A 408 -0.34 7.19 -17.64
N PRO A 409 -0.20 7.27 -18.97
CA PRO A 409 0.93 6.68 -19.65
C PRO A 409 2.21 7.45 -19.30
N MET A 410 3.22 6.72 -18.83
CA MET A 410 4.55 7.24 -18.54
C MET A 410 5.54 6.87 -19.65
N ARG A 411 6.40 7.82 -20.00
CA ARG A 411 7.59 7.56 -20.82
C ARG A 411 8.76 7.21 -19.92
N MET A 412 9.62 6.36 -20.43
CA MET A 412 10.84 5.97 -19.74
C MET A 412 11.78 7.20 -19.65
N PRO A 413 12.36 7.53 -18.48
CA PRO A 413 13.27 8.68 -18.35
C PRO A 413 14.53 8.55 -19.21
N THR A 414 14.84 9.56 -20.00
CA THR A 414 16.03 9.56 -20.87
C THR A 414 17.32 9.65 -20.06
N VAL A 415 18.47 9.34 -20.68
CA VAL A 415 19.79 9.56 -20.06
C VAL A 415 19.97 11.05 -19.71
N ALA A 416 19.46 11.96 -20.53
CA ALA A 416 19.46 13.38 -20.22
C ALA A 416 18.66 13.71 -18.93
N ASP A 417 17.49 13.09 -18.74
CA ASP A 417 16.68 13.26 -17.51
C ASP A 417 17.43 12.76 -16.27
N VAL A 418 18.07 11.59 -16.38
CA VAL A 418 18.89 11.01 -15.30
C VAL A 418 20.07 11.93 -14.96
N ASN A 419 20.80 12.38 -15.98
CA ASN A 419 21.94 13.27 -15.83
C ASN A 419 21.55 14.60 -15.18
N LYS A 420 20.43 15.19 -15.62
CA LYS A 420 19.87 16.38 -15.00
C LYS A 420 19.58 16.16 -13.52
N ARG A 421 18.94 15.03 -13.16
CA ARG A 421 18.62 14.73 -11.76
C ARG A 421 19.87 14.48 -10.91
N ARG A 422 20.87 13.78 -11.44
CA ARG A 422 22.16 13.57 -10.77
C ARG A 422 22.86 14.90 -10.48
N LEU A 423 22.85 15.83 -11.43
CA LEU A 423 23.41 17.17 -11.24
C LEU A 423 22.65 17.97 -10.18
N GLU A 424 21.32 17.93 -10.20
CA GLU A 424 20.49 18.57 -9.17
C GLU A 424 20.78 18.02 -7.77
N ASN A 425 20.83 16.69 -7.62
CA ASN A 425 21.12 16.05 -6.35
C ASN A 425 22.52 16.39 -5.85
N PHE A 426 23.52 16.36 -6.74
CA PHE A 426 24.90 16.73 -6.40
C PHE A 426 25.01 18.20 -5.97
N ARG A 427 24.31 19.11 -6.67
CA ARG A 427 24.22 20.52 -6.28
C ARG A 427 23.60 20.69 -4.89
N ASN A 428 22.49 20.01 -4.62
CA ASN A 428 21.81 20.08 -3.32
C ASN A 428 22.72 19.57 -2.19
N GLN A 429 23.44 18.47 -2.42
CA GLN A 429 24.42 17.95 -1.46
C GLN A 429 25.53 18.96 -1.14
N ILE A 430 26.03 19.68 -2.15
CA ILE A 430 27.01 20.75 -1.95
C ILE A 430 26.41 21.87 -1.10
N MET A 431 25.20 22.33 -1.42
CA MET A 431 24.53 23.41 -0.68
C MET A 431 24.28 23.02 0.79
N GLU A 432 23.79 21.81 1.03
CA GLU A 432 23.56 21.30 2.38
C GLU A 432 24.86 21.20 3.18
N THR A 433 25.95 20.75 2.55
CA THR A 433 27.28 20.70 3.20
C THR A 433 27.77 22.11 3.57
N ILE A 434 27.52 23.11 2.70
CA ILE A 434 27.83 24.51 3.00
C ILE A 434 27.02 25.02 4.20
N GLU A 435 25.73 24.71 4.25
CA GLU A 435 24.84 25.12 5.35
C GLU A 435 25.22 24.48 6.69
N GLN A 436 25.71 23.23 6.68
CA GLN A 436 26.16 22.52 7.88
C GLN A 436 27.44 23.14 8.50
N GLY A 437 28.22 23.90 7.73
CA GLY A 437 29.45 24.55 8.21
C GLY A 437 30.58 23.56 8.50
N GLY A 438 31.53 23.95 9.37
CA GLY A 438 32.71 23.12 9.68
C GLY A 438 33.71 23.05 8.54
N LEU A 439 33.75 24.10 7.70
CA LEU A 439 34.58 24.16 6.51
C LEU A 439 35.94 24.84 6.76
N GLU A 440 36.20 25.31 7.98
CA GLU A 440 37.35 26.17 8.31
C GLU A 440 38.69 25.49 8.03
N GLU A 441 38.85 24.23 8.47
CA GLU A 441 40.07 23.44 8.24
C GLU A 441 40.30 23.16 6.74
N TYR A 442 39.22 23.01 5.97
CA TYR A 442 39.28 22.80 4.53
C TYR A 442 39.61 24.11 3.78
N MET A 443 39.09 25.24 4.25
CA MET A 443 39.37 26.55 3.66
C MET A 443 40.83 26.94 3.79
N GLU A 444 41.51 26.57 4.89
CA GLU A 444 42.95 26.83 5.05
C GLU A 444 43.77 26.07 4.00
N VAL A 445 43.51 24.77 3.82
CA VAL A 445 44.17 23.93 2.81
C VAL A 445 43.88 24.42 1.38
N ILE A 446 42.62 24.78 1.10
CA ILE A 446 42.23 25.30 -0.23
C ILE A 446 42.89 26.65 -0.50
N SER A 447 43.00 27.53 0.50
CA SER A 447 43.66 28.84 0.35
C SER A 447 45.16 28.70 0.07
N ASP A 448 45.83 27.74 0.70
CA ASP A 448 47.24 27.43 0.42
C ASP A 448 47.43 26.91 -1.02
N LEU A 449 46.55 26.01 -1.48
CA LEU A 449 46.57 25.52 -2.86
C LEU A 449 46.30 26.63 -3.89
N LEU A 450 45.40 27.56 -3.59
CA LEU A 450 45.08 28.70 -4.45
C LEU A 450 46.12 29.83 -4.37
N SER A 451 47.14 29.72 -3.52
CA SER A 451 48.29 30.63 -3.54
C SER A 451 49.19 30.43 -4.77
N ASP A 452 49.05 29.29 -5.46
CA ASP A 452 49.63 29.02 -6.76
C ASP A 452 48.72 29.58 -7.87
N ASP A 453 49.13 30.69 -8.48
CA ASP A 453 48.41 31.37 -9.57
C ASP A 453 48.14 30.48 -10.79
N SER A 454 48.76 29.28 -10.88
CA SER A 454 48.49 28.32 -11.95
C SER A 454 47.22 27.49 -11.75
N ILE A 455 46.58 27.56 -10.57
CA ILE A 455 45.39 26.76 -10.22
C ILE A 455 44.15 27.66 -10.17
N GLU A 456 43.26 27.51 -11.15
CA GLU A 456 41.96 28.18 -11.12
C GLU A 456 41.03 27.54 -10.06
N PRO A 457 40.27 28.34 -9.27
CA PRO A 457 39.33 27.83 -8.27
C PRO A 457 38.33 26.81 -8.81
N GLU A 458 37.86 27.00 -10.04
CA GLU A 458 36.94 26.11 -10.72
C GLU A 458 37.56 24.74 -11.02
N ILE A 459 38.84 24.71 -11.40
CA ILE A 459 39.58 23.47 -11.66
C ILE A 459 39.78 22.70 -10.36
N LEU A 460 40.12 23.40 -9.27
CA LEU A 460 40.26 22.80 -7.94
C LEU A 460 38.93 22.22 -7.45
N ALA A 461 37.84 22.98 -7.56
CA ALA A 461 36.50 22.52 -7.20
C ALA A 461 36.07 21.30 -8.02
N ALA A 462 36.33 21.31 -9.34
CA ALA A 462 36.04 20.17 -10.22
C ALA A 462 36.88 18.94 -9.86
N ALA A 463 38.15 19.10 -9.48
CA ALA A 463 39.01 18.01 -9.05
C ALA A 463 38.52 17.38 -7.74
N LEU A 464 38.16 18.20 -6.74
CA LEU A 464 37.59 17.74 -5.48
C LEU A 464 36.24 17.03 -5.69
N ALA A 465 35.36 17.61 -6.52
CA ALA A 465 34.10 17.00 -6.92
C ALA A 465 34.32 15.62 -7.55
N LYS A 466 35.31 15.49 -8.44
CA LYS A 466 35.68 14.21 -9.08
C LYS A 466 36.22 13.18 -8.08
N MET A 467 36.97 13.61 -7.06
CA MET A 467 37.48 12.73 -6.00
C MET A 467 36.35 12.17 -5.13
N VAL A 468 35.37 13.00 -4.76
CA VAL A 468 34.22 12.60 -3.94
C VAL A 468 33.37 11.54 -4.66
N GLN A 469 33.29 11.61 -5.99
CA GLN A 469 32.56 10.65 -6.81
C GLN A 469 33.21 9.24 -6.90
N ARG A 470 34.40 9.00 -6.30
CA ARG A 470 35.03 7.66 -6.11
C ARG A 470 35.01 6.71 -7.34
N GLY A 471 35.03 7.25 -8.55
CA GLY A 471 35.05 6.47 -9.80
C GLY A 471 33.68 6.16 -10.42
N SER A 472 32.55 6.58 -9.83
CA SER A 472 31.28 6.67 -10.56
C SER A 472 31.24 7.94 -11.39
N ASN A 473 30.99 7.82 -12.70
CA ASN A 473 30.82 9.02 -13.54
C ASN A 473 29.60 9.81 -13.06
N LEU A 474 29.78 11.11 -12.83
CA LEU A 474 28.71 12.04 -12.43
C LEU A 474 27.57 12.01 -13.46
N LEU A 475 27.92 11.89 -14.74
CA LEU A 475 27.01 11.79 -15.86
C LEU A 475 27.16 10.43 -16.55
N LEU A 476 26.05 9.89 -17.02
CA LEU A 476 26.02 8.76 -17.93
C LEU A 476 26.31 9.24 -19.36
N ASP A 477 27.01 8.40 -20.14
CA ASP A 477 27.31 8.69 -21.54
C ASP A 477 26.03 8.59 -22.41
N GLU A 478 25.74 9.61 -23.21
CA GLU A 478 24.55 9.64 -24.08
C GLU A 478 24.61 8.53 -25.16
N GLU A 479 25.80 8.09 -25.57
CA GLU A 479 26.00 7.00 -26.53
C GLU A 479 25.55 5.63 -26.01
N ALA A 480 25.29 5.48 -24.70
CA ALA A 480 24.73 4.26 -24.13
C ALA A 480 23.23 4.07 -24.44
N GLU A 481 22.56 5.02 -25.10
CA GLU A 481 21.14 4.91 -25.50
C GLU A 481 20.87 4.06 -26.75
N ILE A 482 21.87 3.39 -27.35
CA ILE A 482 21.70 2.59 -28.58
C ILE A 482 22.20 1.15 -28.30
N ALA A 483 21.43 0.06 -28.32
CA ALA A 483 20.27 -0.27 -29.14
C ALA A 483 19.27 -1.19 -28.38
N PRO A 484 17.97 -1.16 -28.73
CA PRO A 484 17.14 -2.34 -28.51
C PRO A 484 17.80 -3.51 -29.25
N ARG A 485 18.09 -4.61 -28.55
CA ARG A 485 18.48 -5.85 -29.23
C ARG A 485 17.33 -6.23 -30.15
N SER A 486 17.47 -5.96 -31.45
CA SER A 486 16.55 -6.43 -32.47
C SER A 486 16.52 -7.95 -32.37
N PHE A 487 15.33 -8.50 -32.24
CA PHE A 487 15.07 -9.94 -32.23
C PHE A 487 15.19 -10.55 -33.65
N GLU A 488 16.11 -10.02 -34.48
CA GLU A 488 16.30 -10.39 -35.87
C GLU A 488 17.78 -10.62 -36.18
N GLU A 489 18.42 -11.58 -35.53
CA GLU A 489 19.70 -12.08 -36.02
C GLU A 489 20.00 -13.51 -35.55
N HIS A 490 19.01 -14.41 -35.62
CA HIS A 490 19.23 -15.88 -35.60
C HIS A 490 18.39 -16.57 -36.70
N ARG A 491 18.32 -15.97 -37.89
CA ARG A 491 17.91 -16.66 -39.12
C ARG A 491 19.12 -16.79 -40.04
N GLY A 492 19.95 -17.80 -39.77
CA GLY A 492 21.11 -18.13 -40.60
C GLY A 492 21.71 -19.47 -40.21
N GLY A 493 21.07 -20.56 -40.63
CA GLY A 493 21.58 -21.91 -40.36
C GLY A 493 20.55 -23.02 -40.57
N PHE A 494 19.82 -23.04 -41.69
CA PHE A 494 19.09 -24.23 -42.11
C PHE A 494 20.10 -25.34 -42.42
N ARG A 495 20.32 -26.25 -41.47
CA ARG A 495 20.81 -27.60 -41.76
C ARG A 495 19.60 -28.49 -41.89
N GLU A 496 19.29 -28.91 -43.12
CA GLU A 496 18.26 -29.90 -43.43
C GLU A 496 18.41 -31.13 -42.53
N ARG A 497 17.46 -31.34 -41.63
CA ARG A 497 17.22 -32.66 -41.02
C ARG A 497 16.15 -33.36 -41.85
N ARG A 498 16.56 -34.40 -42.57
CA ARG A 498 15.65 -35.37 -43.19
C ARG A 498 14.66 -35.90 -42.16
N ILE A 499 13.38 -35.75 -42.44
CA ILE A 499 12.27 -36.37 -41.72
C ILE A 499 12.25 -37.86 -42.12
N PRO A 500 12.30 -38.83 -41.20
CA PRO A 500 12.02 -40.23 -41.53
C PRO A 500 10.51 -40.38 -41.73
N SER A 501 10.11 -40.81 -42.93
CA SER A 501 8.72 -41.16 -43.26
C SER A 501 8.32 -42.43 -42.50
N ALA A 502 7.30 -42.32 -41.64
CA ALA A 502 6.65 -43.48 -41.03
C ALA A 502 5.57 -44.00 -41.99
N GLU A 503 5.93 -44.93 -42.88
CA GLU A 503 4.96 -45.82 -43.51
C GLU A 503 4.66 -47.00 -42.57
N PRO A 504 3.39 -47.42 -42.42
CA PRO A 504 3.03 -48.56 -41.57
C PRO A 504 3.37 -49.88 -42.26
N ALA A 505 4.12 -50.74 -41.57
CA ALA A 505 4.41 -52.11 -42.03
C ALA A 505 3.21 -53.05 -41.75
N PRO A 506 2.91 -54.03 -42.63
CA PRO A 506 1.77 -54.93 -42.48
C PRO A 506 2.02 -56.01 -41.41
N LEU A 507 0.93 -56.44 -40.75
CA LEU A 507 0.93 -57.57 -39.81
C LEU A 507 1.48 -58.83 -40.48
N ARG A 508 2.42 -59.50 -39.81
CA ARG A 508 2.83 -60.87 -40.16
C ARG A 508 1.92 -61.87 -39.45
N ASP A 509 1.28 -62.69 -40.26
CA ASP A 509 0.57 -63.90 -39.88
C ASP A 509 1.48 -64.87 -39.11
N PHE A 510 0.92 -65.53 -38.10
CA PHE A 510 1.48 -66.75 -37.50
C PHE A 510 1.51 -67.88 -38.55
N PRO A 511 2.50 -68.78 -38.50
CA PRO A 511 2.12 -70.16 -38.14
C PRO A 511 3.15 -70.95 -37.32
N ASP A 512 2.56 -71.93 -36.61
CA ASP A 512 3.03 -73.16 -35.93
C ASP A 512 4.01 -73.10 -34.75
#